data_AF-A0A2A5M3B3-F1
#
_entry.id   AF-A0A2A5M3B3-F1
#
_cell.length_a   1.000
_cell.length_b   1.000
_cell.length_c   1.000
_cell.angle_alpha   90.00
_cell.angle_beta   90.00
_cell.angle_gamma   90.00
#
_symmetry.space_group_name_H-M   'P 1'
#
loop_
_entity.id
_entity.type
_entity.pdbx_description
1 polymer ?
#
loop_
_entity_poly.entity_id
_entity_poly.type
_entity_poly.pdbx_seq_one_letter_code
_entity_poly.pdbx_strand_id
1 'polypeptide(L)'
;DIIALANVLNPNNEEGRLNIIIRMGADKIINNLPKIFSKLKSEGLNLVYSIDPMHGNTVKAGNFKTREFDKIMQEVGSFFEIAISEG
;
A
#
# COMPACT_ATOMS: atom_id res chain seq x y z
N ASP A 1 0.54 -1.01 14.18
CA ASP A 1 1.08 0.34 13.89
C ASP A 1 0.12 1.24 13.14
N ILE A 2 -0.43 0.84 11.98
CA ILE A 2 -1.31 1.72 11.18
C ILE A 2 -2.51 2.24 11.98
N ILE A 3 -3.17 1.39 12.79
CA ILE A 3 -4.30 1.79 13.64
C ILE A 3 -3.88 2.84 14.68
N ALA A 4 -2.73 2.65 15.33
CA ALA A 4 -2.21 3.60 16.30
C ALA A 4 -1.89 4.96 15.64
N LEU A 5 -1.31 4.94 14.44
CA LEU A 5 -1.07 6.15 13.65
C LEU A 5 -2.38 6.81 13.22
N ALA A 6 -3.40 6.04 12.82
CA ALA A 6 -4.71 6.57 12.46
C ALA A 6 -5.37 7.27 13.66
N ASN A 7 -5.31 6.69 14.86
CA ASN A 7 -5.85 7.29 16.07
C ASN A 7 -5.17 8.63 16.44
N VAL A 8 -3.89 8.79 16.09
CA VAL A 8 -3.15 10.04 16.37
C VAL A 8 -3.33 11.07 15.25
N LEU A 9 -3.29 10.65 13.99
CA LEU A 9 -3.28 11.54 12.82
C LEU A 9 -4.70 11.88 12.30
N ASN A 10 -5.67 11.01 12.57
CA ASN A 10 -7.08 11.17 12.23
C ASN A 10 -8.00 10.77 13.41
N PRO A 11 -7.88 11.43 14.59
CA PRO A 11 -8.59 11.03 15.81
C PRO A 11 -10.11 11.09 15.69
N ASN A 12 -10.64 11.94 14.80
CA ASN A 12 -12.06 12.09 14.55
C ASN A 12 -12.60 11.17 13.44
N ASN A 13 -11.74 10.31 12.87
CA ASN A 13 -12.06 9.42 11.76
C ASN A 13 -12.67 10.16 10.54
N GLU A 14 -12.14 11.34 10.23
CA GLU A 14 -12.61 12.17 9.12
C GLU A 14 -12.24 11.53 7.77
N GLU A 15 -13.20 11.39 6.87
CA GLU A 15 -12.97 10.87 5.52
C GLU A 15 -11.99 11.76 4.75
N GLY A 16 -11.05 11.14 4.01
CA GLY A 16 -10.06 11.88 3.23
C GLY A 16 -8.89 12.46 4.03
N ARG A 17 -8.97 12.51 5.36
CA ARG A 17 -7.96 13.15 6.22
C ARG A 17 -6.61 12.43 6.21
N LEU A 18 -6.61 11.09 6.16
CA LEU A 18 -5.40 10.27 6.23
C LEU A 18 -5.26 9.37 4.99
N ASN A 19 -4.15 9.55 4.27
CA ASN A 19 -3.77 8.72 3.13
C ASN A 19 -2.64 7.75 3.52
N ILE A 20 -2.87 6.46 3.29
CA ILE A 20 -1.89 5.39 3.45
C ILE A 20 -1.27 5.09 2.08
N ILE A 21 0.01 5.41 1.94
CA ILE A 21 0.78 5.17 0.73
C ILE A 21 1.44 3.79 0.80
N ILE A 22 1.03 2.89 -0.09
CA ILE A 22 1.47 1.49 -0.15
C ILE A 22 2.63 1.37 -1.13
N ARG A 23 3.77 0.86 -0.65
CA ARG A 23 5.02 0.69 -1.40
C ARG A 23 5.78 -0.54 -0.92
N MET A 24 5.21 -1.71 -1.17
CA MET A 24 5.72 -2.98 -0.65
C MET A 24 6.73 -3.64 -1.59
N GLY A 25 6.67 -3.33 -2.88
CA GLY A 25 7.32 -4.08 -3.94
C GLY A 25 6.41 -5.21 -4.46
N ALA A 26 6.55 -5.52 -5.75
CA ALA A 26 5.73 -6.52 -6.44
C ALA A 26 5.77 -7.91 -5.78
N ASP A 27 6.91 -8.30 -5.20
CA ASP A 27 7.08 -9.63 -4.61
C ASP A 27 6.37 -9.79 -3.26
N LYS A 28 6.07 -8.67 -2.58
CA LYS A 28 5.55 -8.67 -1.21
C LYS A 28 4.09 -8.29 -1.11
N ILE A 29 3.60 -7.48 -2.05
CA ILE A 29 2.26 -6.90 -1.98
C ILE A 29 1.17 -7.97 -1.88
N ILE A 30 1.24 -9.03 -2.70
CA ILE A 30 0.23 -10.10 -2.76
C ILE A 30 0.08 -10.83 -1.41
N ASN A 31 1.18 -11.04 -0.69
CA ASN A 31 1.17 -11.83 0.55
C ASN A 31 0.82 -11.01 1.81
N ASN A 32 1.03 -9.69 1.75
CA ASN A 32 0.96 -8.82 2.93
C ASN A 32 -0.25 -7.89 2.91
N LEU A 33 -0.56 -7.30 1.75
CA LEU A 33 -1.60 -6.28 1.64
C LEU A 33 -3.00 -6.80 2.00
N PRO A 34 -3.44 -8.01 1.59
CA PRO A 34 -4.77 -8.50 1.94
C PRO A 34 -4.97 -8.62 3.47
N LYS A 35 -3.95 -9.11 4.18
CA LYS A 35 -3.98 -9.22 5.65
C LYS A 35 -4.11 -7.86 6.33
N ILE A 36 -3.43 -6.85 5.78
CA ILE A 36 -3.49 -5.48 6.29
C ILE A 36 -4.87 -4.88 6.04
N PHE A 37 -5.40 -4.99 4.81
CA PHE A 37 -6.72 -4.48 4.45
C PHE A 37 -7.83 -5.12 5.28
N SER A 38 -7.84 -6.45 5.39
CA SER A 38 -8.81 -7.17 6.22
C SER A 38 -8.80 -6.66 7.68
N LYS A 39 -7.61 -6.45 8.25
CA LYS A 39 -7.49 -5.91 9.61
C LYS A 39 -7.97 -4.46 9.71
N LEU A 40 -7.61 -3.59 8.78
CA LEU A 40 -8.03 -2.18 8.79
C LEU A 40 -9.54 -2.03 8.58
N LYS A 41 -10.14 -2.85 7.72
CA LYS A 41 -11.60 -2.89 7.49
C LYS A 41 -12.35 -3.24 8.77
N SER A 42 -11.84 -4.19 9.56
CA SER A 42 -12.45 -4.57 10.84
C SER A 42 -12.45 -3.46 11.90
N GLU A 43 -11.61 -2.43 11.74
CA GLU A 43 -11.50 -1.31 12.69
C GLU A 43 -12.38 -0.11 12.29
N GLY A 44 -13.03 -0.13 11.12
CA GLY A 44 -13.95 0.93 10.69
C GLY A 44 -13.29 2.30 10.43
N LEU A 45 -12.00 2.31 10.07
CA LEU A 45 -11.24 3.54 9.81
C LEU A 45 -11.50 4.09 8.40
N ASN A 46 -11.81 5.39 8.31
CA ASN A 46 -11.97 6.14 7.07
C ASN A 46 -10.60 6.57 6.56
N LEU A 47 -9.99 5.72 5.73
CA LEU A 47 -8.66 5.91 5.16
C LEU A 47 -8.72 6.03 3.64
N VAL A 48 -7.85 6.88 3.10
CA VAL A 48 -7.53 6.87 1.66
C VAL A 48 -6.35 5.95 1.45
N TYR A 49 -6.39 5.15 0.38
CA TYR A 49 -5.29 4.29 -0.02
C TYR A 49 -4.73 4.76 -1.36
N SER A 50 -3.41 4.86 -1.45
CA SER A 50 -2.72 5.14 -2.70
C SER A 50 -1.50 4.22 -2.84
N ILE A 51 -1.05 4.01 -4.08
CA ILE A 51 0.10 3.15 -4.37
C ILE A 51 1.29 3.99 -4.86
N ASP A 52 2.46 3.67 -4.32
CA ASP A 52 3.77 4.09 -4.78
C ASP A 52 4.56 2.83 -5.22
N PRO A 53 4.43 2.43 -6.49
CA PRO A 53 5.07 1.20 -7.01
C PRO A 53 6.56 1.42 -7.31
N MET A 54 7.14 2.56 -6.94
CA MET A 54 8.49 2.94 -7.34
C MET A 54 9.49 2.55 -6.26
N HIS A 55 9.22 2.89 -5.00
CA HIS A 55 10.20 2.78 -3.94
C HIS A 55 10.45 1.33 -3.50
N GLY A 56 9.45 0.47 -3.55
CA GLY A 56 9.56 -0.96 -3.22
C GLY A 56 10.33 -1.80 -4.25
N ASN A 57 10.42 -1.35 -5.50
CA ASN A 57 10.98 -2.12 -6.63
C ASN A 57 12.37 -1.65 -7.09
N THR A 58 13.13 -0.99 -6.22
CA THR A 58 14.45 -0.48 -6.59
C THR A 58 15.50 -1.58 -6.54
N VAL A 59 16.23 -1.75 -7.64
CA VAL A 59 17.38 -2.66 -7.77
C VAL A 59 18.64 -1.92 -8.21
N LYS A 60 19.81 -2.57 -8.08
CA LYS A 60 21.09 -2.08 -8.61
C LYS A 60 21.44 -2.82 -9.89
N ALA A 61 21.76 -2.08 -10.95
CA ALA A 61 22.31 -2.59 -12.20
C ALA A 61 23.70 -1.98 -12.39
N GLY A 62 24.75 -2.69 -11.97
CA GLY A 62 26.09 -2.13 -11.85
C GLY A 62 26.11 -0.93 -10.90
N ASN A 63 26.48 0.25 -11.41
CA ASN A 63 26.54 1.50 -10.65
C ASN A 63 25.23 2.32 -10.70
N PHE A 64 24.20 1.82 -11.35
CA PHE A 64 22.93 2.54 -11.51
C PHE A 64 21.86 2.00 -10.56
N LYS A 65 21.15 2.93 -9.91
CA LYS A 65 19.90 2.66 -9.22
C LYS A 65 18.79 2.69 -10.26
N THR A 66 18.11 1.56 -10.45
CA THR A 66 17.05 1.43 -11.47
C THR A 66 15.86 0.65 -10.92
N ARG A 67 14.79 0.59 -11.72
CA ARG A 67 13.54 -0.12 -11.43
C ARG A 67 13.06 -0.77 -12.70
N GLU A 68 12.73 -2.04 -12.63
CA GLU A 68 12.15 -2.78 -13.75
C GLU A 68 10.71 -2.34 -13.96
N PHE A 69 10.36 -1.97 -15.19
CA PHE A 69 9.02 -1.49 -15.52
C PHE A 69 7.93 -2.53 -15.22
N ASP A 70 8.21 -3.81 -15.52
CA ASP A 70 7.27 -4.90 -15.26
C ASP A 70 6.98 -5.07 -13.76
N LYS A 71 7.98 -4.88 -12.88
CA LYS A 71 7.78 -4.91 -11.43
C LYS A 71 6.91 -3.75 -10.95
N ILE A 72 7.10 -2.56 -11.51
CA ILE A 72 6.26 -1.39 -11.22
C ILE A 72 4.80 -1.71 -11.62
N MET A 73 4.58 -2.18 -12.84
CA MET A 73 3.23 -2.49 -13.34
C MET A 73 2.58 -3.66 -12.59
N GLN A 74 3.37 -4.67 -12.22
CA GLN A 74 2.89 -5.79 -11.41
C GLN A 74 2.39 -5.32 -10.04
N GLU A 75 3.15 -4.45 -9.34
CA GLU A 75 2.70 -3.93 -8.04
C GLU A 75 1.41 -3.11 -8.17
N VAL A 76 1.28 -2.29 -9.22
CA VAL A 76 0.04 -1.55 -9.52
C VAL A 76 -1.13 -2.52 -9.74
N GLY A 77 -0.95 -3.52 -10.61
CA GLY A 77 -1.99 -4.50 -10.91
C GLY A 77 -2.46 -5.24 -9.65
N SER A 78 -1.52 -5.79 -8.88
CA SER A 78 -1.84 -6.50 -7.63
C SER A 78 -2.54 -5.61 -6.62
N PHE A 79 -2.16 -4.34 -6.49
CA PHE A 79 -2.86 -3.40 -5.61
C PHE A 79 -4.34 -3.26 -6.00
N PHE A 80 -4.64 -3.05 -7.28
CA PHE A 80 -6.01 -2.91 -7.75
C PHE A 80 -6.81 -4.21 -7.58
N GLU A 81 -6.23 -5.36 -7.93
CA GLU A 81 -6.87 -6.67 -7.74
C GLU A 81 -7.27 -6.89 -6.28
N ILE A 82 -6.35 -6.62 -5.35
CA ILE A 82 -6.58 -6.79 -3.91
C ILE A 82 -7.60 -5.77 -3.39
N ALA A 83 -7.49 -4.50 -3.80
CA ALA A 83 -8.41 -3.45 -3.37
C ALA A 83 -9.84 -3.71 -3.84
N ILE A 84 -10.02 -4.25 -5.05
CA ILE A 84 -11.34 -4.63 -5.57
C ILE A 84 -11.87 -5.87 -4.85
N SER A 85 -11.02 -6.86 -4.55
CA SER A 85 -11.45 -8.09 -3.88
C SER A 85 -11.83 -7.90 -2.41
N GLU A 86 -11.17 -6.96 -1.72
CA GLU A 86 -11.41 -6.65 -0.31
C GLU A 86 -12.52 -5.61 -0.10
N GLY A 87 -13.19 -5.17 -1.19
CA GLY A 87 -14.29 -4.19 -1.23
C GLY A 87 -15.32 -4.37 -0.12
#